data_AF-A0A3M2DBS7-F1
#
_entry.id   AF-A0A3M2DBS7-F1
#
_cell.length_a   1.000
_cell.length_b   1.000
_cell.length_c   1.000
_cell.angle_alpha   90.00
_cell.angle_beta   90.00
_cell.angle_gamma   90.00
#
_symmetry.space_group_name_H-M   'P 1'
#
loop_
_entity.id
_entity.type
_entity.pdbx_description
1 polymer ?
#
loop_
_entity_poly.entity_id
_entity_poly.type
_entity_poly.pdbx_seq_one_letter_code
_entity_poly.pdbx_strand_id
1 'polypeptide(L)'
;MQSDVFRRALEALIERAQSQPVAIMCAKRLWWRCHRRLISDTLVASGVEVWHMVTDREPQLHVLTYGARITEKRITYPPPMFAS
;
A
#
# COMPACT_ATOMS: atom_id res chain seq x y z
N MET A 1 6.59 8.27 1.94
CA MET A 1 5.32 8.32 1.19
C MET A 1 4.31 9.25 1.86
N GLN A 2 4.73 10.49 2.10
CA GLN A 2 3.90 11.51 2.75
C GLN A 2 4.08 12.90 2.09
N SER A 3 4.64 12.93 0.87
CA SER A 3 4.78 14.17 0.09
C SER A 3 3.51 14.44 -0.72
N ASP A 4 3.32 15.70 -1.12
CA ASP A 4 2.19 16.09 -1.98
C ASP A 4 2.23 15.41 -3.35
N VAL A 5 3.42 15.17 -3.90
CA VAL A 5 3.60 14.45 -5.16
C VAL A 5 3.08 13.02 -5.03
N PHE A 6 3.42 12.35 -3.92
CA PHE A 6 2.93 11.00 -3.65
C PHE A 6 1.41 10.98 -3.47
N ARG A 7 0.85 11.92 -2.70
CA ARG A 7 -0.60 12.00 -2.46
C ARG A 7 -1.37 12.18 -3.77
N ARG A 8 -0.96 13.12 -4.62
CA ARG A 8 -1.58 13.34 -5.94
C ARG A 8 -1.49 12.11 -6.85
N ALA A 9 -0.35 11.43 -6.87
CA ALA A 9 -0.20 10.20 -7.64
C ALA A 9 -1.08 9.06 -7.11
N LEU A 10 -1.27 8.97 -5.80
CA LEU A 10 -2.17 8.01 -5.17
C LEU A 10 -3.63 8.29 -5.53
N GLU A 11 -4.08 9.54 -5.44
CA GLU A 11 -5.45 9.95 -5.82
C GLU A 11 -5.74 9.60 -7.29
N ALA A 12 -4.84 9.95 -8.21
CA ALA A 12 -4.98 9.61 -9.62
C ALA A 12 -5.01 8.08 -9.87
N LEU A 13 -4.29 7.31 -9.05
CA LEU A 13 -4.32 5.85 -9.12
C LEU A 13 -5.69 5.29 -8.65
N ILE A 14 -6.24 5.85 -7.57
CA ILE A 14 -7.56 5.46 -7.03
C ILE A 14 -8.66 5.78 -8.04
N GLU A 15 -8.63 6.96 -8.66
CA GLU A 15 -9.58 7.35 -9.71
C GLU A 15 -9.56 6.37 -10.90
N ARG A 16 -8.37 5.94 -11.34
CA ARG A 16 -8.23 4.93 -12.40
C ARG A 16 -8.78 3.57 -11.99
N ALA A 17 -8.58 3.18 -10.73
CA ALA A 17 -9.08 1.90 -10.22
C ALA A 17 -10.62 1.84 -10.14
N GLN A 18 -11.30 2.99 -10.15
CA GLN A 18 -12.77 3.05 -10.19
C GLN A 18 -13.35 2.76 -11.58
N SER A 19 -12.60 3.02 -12.64
CA SER A 19 -13.07 2.86 -14.02
C SER A 19 -12.54 1.61 -14.72
N GLN A 20 -11.44 1.02 -14.23
CA GLN A 20 -10.83 -0.16 -14.83
C GLN A 20 -10.00 -0.96 -13.81
N PRO A 21 -9.75 -2.25 -14.07
CA PRO A 21 -8.78 -3.02 -13.30
C PRO A 21 -7.39 -2.37 -13.37
N VAL A 22 -6.73 -2.23 -12.21
CA VAL A 22 -5.40 -1.63 -12.09
C VAL A 22 -4.48 -2.57 -11.30
N ALA A 23 -3.29 -2.81 -11.84
CA ALA A 23 -2.24 -3.56 -11.17
C ALA A 23 -1.00 -2.68 -10.95
N ILE A 24 -0.44 -2.70 -9.74
CA ILE A 24 0.84 -2.07 -9.42
C ILE A 24 1.91 -3.15 -9.36
N MET A 25 2.93 -3.03 -10.21
CA MET A 25 4.01 -4.00 -10.31
C MET A 25 5.33 -3.44 -9.75
N CYS A 26 6.19 -4.33 -9.28
CA CYS A 26 7.54 -4.02 -8.83
C CYS A 26 8.45 -5.19 -9.23
N ALA A 27 9.75 -4.95 -9.37
CA ALA A 27 10.73 -6.00 -9.70
C ALA A 27 10.86 -7.11 -8.64
N LYS A 28 10.33 -6.90 -7.43
CA LYS A 28 10.44 -7.84 -6.31
C LYS A 28 9.21 -8.76 -6.31
N ARG A 29 9.42 -10.08 -6.28
CA ARG A 29 8.33 -11.09 -6.23
C ARG A 29 7.48 -10.96 -4.96
N LEU A 30 8.11 -10.84 -3.79
CA LEU A 30 7.42 -10.83 -2.50
C LEU A 30 6.94 -9.42 -2.15
N TRP A 31 5.63 -9.24 -2.02
CA TRP A 31 5.04 -7.92 -1.80
C TRP A 31 5.45 -7.27 -0.49
N TRP A 32 5.65 -8.08 0.56
CA TRP A 32 6.04 -7.59 1.88
C TRP A 32 7.51 -7.17 2.01
N ARG A 33 8.35 -7.42 0.98
CA ARG A 33 9.78 -7.07 0.97
C ARG A 33 10.11 -5.87 0.08
N CYS A 34 9.12 -5.16 -0.45
CA CYS A 34 9.35 -3.99 -1.29
C CYS A 34 8.44 -2.82 -0.93
N HIS A 35 8.71 -1.66 -1.52
CA HIS A 35 7.97 -0.43 -1.22
C HIS A 35 6.47 -0.50 -1.56
N ARG A 36 6.04 -1.43 -2.42
CA ARG A 36 4.61 -1.59 -2.73
C ARG A 36 3.78 -1.99 -1.51
N ARG A 37 4.39 -2.65 -0.49
CA ARG A 37 3.72 -2.90 0.80
C ARG A 37 3.19 -1.59 1.40
N LEU A 38 4.06 -0.59 1.46
CA LEU A 38 3.72 0.70 2.04
C LEU A 38 2.70 1.47 1.15
N ILE A 39 2.66 1.22 -0.16
CA ILE A 39 1.66 1.83 -1.07
C ILE A 39 0.30 1.19 -0.77
N SER A 40 0.28 -0.14 -0.63
CA SER A 40 -0.91 -0.90 -0.26
C SER A 40 -1.46 -0.47 1.10
N ASP A 41 -0.60 -0.21 2.09
CA ASP A 41 -1.03 0.32 3.39
C ASP A 41 -1.79 1.65 3.23
N THR A 42 -1.27 2.57 2.41
CA THR A 42 -1.93 3.87 2.17
C THR A 42 -3.22 3.73 1.35
N LEU A 43 -3.28 2.80 0.39
CA LEU A 43 -4.51 2.50 -0.36
C LEU A 43 -5.61 1.97 0.57
N VAL A 44 -5.27 1.01 1.45
CA VAL A 44 -6.21 0.49 2.46
C VAL A 44 -6.63 1.59 3.44
N ALA A 45 -5.71 2.45 3.88
CA ALA A 45 -6.05 3.61 4.71
C ALA A 45 -7.02 4.59 4.00
N SER A 46 -7.00 4.60 2.67
CA SER A 46 -7.89 5.39 1.82
C SER A 46 -9.20 4.66 1.47
N GLY A 47 -9.44 3.47 2.03
CA GLY A 47 -10.65 2.67 1.81
C GLY A 47 -10.62 1.80 0.55
N VAL A 48 -9.46 1.62 -0.07
CA VAL A 48 -9.30 0.78 -1.27
C VAL A 48 -8.85 -0.63 -0.87
N GLU A 49 -9.60 -1.63 -1.32
CA GLU A 49 -9.21 -3.03 -1.16
C GLU A 49 -8.03 -3.37 -2.07
N VAL A 50 -7.01 -4.05 -1.52
CA VAL A 50 -5.80 -4.40 -2.26
C VAL A 50 -5.56 -5.90 -2.18
N TRP A 51 -5.45 -6.53 -3.36
CA TRP A 51 -5.11 -7.94 -3.52
C TRP A 51 -3.70 -8.10 -4.08
N HIS A 52 -2.91 -8.97 -3.46
CA HIS A 52 -1.56 -9.33 -3.90
C HIS A 52 -1.60 -10.59 -4.75
N MET A 53 -1.34 -10.42 -6.04
CA MET A 53 -1.14 -11.53 -6.95
C MET A 53 0.33 -11.98 -6.91
N VAL A 54 0.57 -13.23 -6.55
CA VAL A 54 1.88 -13.88 -6.60
C VAL A 54 1.72 -15.15 -7.43
N THR A 55 2.59 -15.38 -8.40
CA THR A 55 2.54 -16.56 -9.27
C THR A 55 2.45 -17.84 -8.45
N ASP A 56 1.63 -18.79 -8.90
CA ASP A 56 1.42 -20.12 -8.31
C ASP A 56 0.77 -20.09 -6.92
N ARG A 57 0.09 -19.00 -6.57
CA ARG A 57 -0.66 -18.86 -5.31
C ARG A 57 -1.96 -18.12 -5.52
N GLU A 58 -2.94 -18.44 -4.69
CA GLU A 58 -4.17 -17.66 -4.60
C GLU A 58 -3.86 -16.19 -4.26
N PRO A 59 -4.62 -15.23 -4.81
CA PRO A 59 -4.51 -13.83 -4.43
C PRO A 59 -4.67 -13.65 -2.92
N GLN A 60 -3.80 -12.82 -2.32
CA GLN A 60 -3.82 -12.57 -0.88
C GLN A 60 -4.33 -11.16 -0.60
N LEU A 61 -5.34 -11.03 0.27
CA LEU A 61 -5.78 -9.73 0.75
C LEU A 61 -4.64 -9.04 1.51
N HIS A 62 -4.46 -7.74 1.28
CA HIS A 62 -3.45 -6.98 2.00
C HIS A 62 -3.81 -6.86 3.47
N VAL A 63 -2.86 -7.22 4.33
CA VAL A 63 -2.89 -6.93 5.76
C VAL A 63 -1.92 -5.79 6.03
N LEU A 64 -2.35 -4.85 6.85
CA LEU A 64 -1.52 -3.70 7.24
C LEU A 64 -0.17 -4.16 7.76
N THR A 65 0.88 -3.42 7.39
CA THR A 65 2.21 -3.61 7.94
C THR A 65 2.16 -3.64 9.46
N TYR A 66 2.90 -4.57 10.07
CA TYR A 66 2.93 -4.71 11.52
C TYR A 66 3.23 -3.37 12.23
N GLY A 67 2.38 -3.04 13.20
CA GLY A 67 2.46 -1.78 13.96
C GLY A 67 1.90 -0.56 13.24
N ALA A 68 1.56 -0.66 11.95
CA ALA A 68 0.98 0.46 11.22
C ALA A 68 -0.41 0.80 11.77
N ARG A 69 -0.71 2.10 11.86
CA ARG A 69 -1.98 2.63 12.38
C ARG A 69 -2.59 3.60 11.39
N ILE A 70 -3.89 3.49 11.20
CA ILE A 70 -4.67 4.42 10.38
C ILE A 70 -5.28 5.48 11.31
N THR A 71 -5.00 6.74 11.04
CA THR A 71 -5.61 7.90 11.73
C THR A 71 -6.09 8.85 10.65
N GLU A 72 -7.39 9.17 10.61
CA GLU A 72 -7.97 10.12 9.65
C GLU A 72 -7.54 9.85 8.18
N LYS A 73 -7.60 8.58 7.75
CA LYS A 73 -7.16 8.10 6.42
C LYS A 73 -5.67 8.19 6.14
N ARG A 74 -4.85 8.55 7.13
CA ARG A 74 -3.39 8.57 7.02
C ARG A 74 -2.78 7.37 7.73
N ILE A 75 -1.83 6.72 7.06
CA ILE A 75 -1.05 5.64 7.68
C ILE A 75 0.16 6.21 8.44
N THR A 76 0.35 5.73 9.66
CA THR A 76 1.52 5.99 10.50
C THR A 76 2.17 4.67 10.88
N TYR A 77 3.47 4.71 11.15
CA TYR A 77 4.27 3.54 11.52
C TYR A 77 4.97 3.83 12.85
N PRO A 78 5.25 2.81 13.66
CA PRO A 78 6.01 3.00 14.88
C PRO A 78 7.41 3.52 14.52
N PRO A 79 8.03 4.31 15.40
CA PRO A 79 9.42 4.69 15.23
C PRO A 79 10.30 3.44 15.17
N PRO A 80 11.47 3.51 14.52
CA PRO A 80 12.46 2.44 14.61
C PRO A 80 12.74 2.13 16.08
N MET A 81 12.72 0.85 16.44
CA MET A 81 13.00 0.40 17.82
C MET A 81 14.40 0.77 18.33
N PHE A 82 15.29 1.27 17.47
CA PHE A 82 16.67 1.66 17.78
C PHE A 82 16.95 3.14 17.52
N ALA A 83 15.96 4.01 17.67
CA ALA A 83 16.22 5.45 17.69
C ALA A 83 16.78 5.83 19.08
N SER A 84 18.11 5.87 19.19
CA SER A 84 18.83 6.57 20.28
C SER A 84 18.89 8.06 20.00
#